data_AF-A0A9Q3K0M5-F1
#
_entry.id   AF-A0A9Q3K0M5-F1
#
_cell.length_a   1.000
_cell.length_b   1.000
_cell.length_c   1.000
_cell.angle_alpha   90.00
_cell.angle_beta   90.00
_cell.angle_gamma   90.00
#
_symmetry.space_group_name_H-M   'P 1'
#
loop_
_entity.id
_entity.type
_entity.pdbx_description
1 polymer ?
#
loop_
_entity_poly.entity_id
_entity_poly.type
_entity_poly.pdbx_seq_one_letter_code
_entity_poly.pdbx_strand_id
1 'polypeptide(L)'
;MTVDRVKAFESLRQAFTTAPLLLMPNFKLPFKLYIDASGDGLGAALYQVQILNDKPVEGPICFISSQIKPTEARYEASKMEFYALFGL
;
A
#
# COMPACT_ATOMS: atom_id res chain seq x y z
N MET A 1 -17.12 18.56 15.99
CA MET A 1 -16.56 17.77 14.88
C MET A 1 -16.04 18.77 13.84
N THR A 2 -14.74 18.82 13.56
CA THR A 2 -14.17 19.82 12.62
C THR A 2 -14.47 19.41 11.17
N VAL A 3 -14.53 20.37 10.25
CA VAL A 3 -14.81 20.12 8.83
C VAL A 3 -13.83 19.10 8.24
N ASP A 4 -12.55 19.18 8.61
CA ASP A 4 -11.51 18.27 8.12
C ASP A 4 -11.70 16.83 8.60
N ARG A 5 -12.22 16.63 9.81
CA ARG A 5 -12.52 15.29 10.34
C ARG A 5 -13.67 14.63 9.58
N VAL A 6 -14.69 15.41 9.23
CA VAL A 6 -15.82 14.92 8.43
C VAL A 6 -15.34 14.55 7.03
N LYS A 7 -14.52 15.40 6.40
CA LYS A 7 -13.91 15.10 5.08
C LYS A 7 -13.07 13.83 5.12
N ALA A 8 -12.18 13.70 6.09
CA ALA A 8 -11.34 12.50 6.22
C ALA A 8 -12.17 11.22 6.40
N PHE A 9 -13.24 11.27 7.21
CA PHE A 9 -14.15 10.13 7.38
C PHE A 9 -14.87 9.77 6.08
N GLU A 10 -15.40 10.77 5.35
CA GLU A 10 -16.07 10.53 4.07
C GLU A 10 -15.13 9.96 3.01
N SER A 11 -13.90 10.47 2.92
CA SER A 11 -12.87 9.92 2.02
C SER A 11 -12.55 8.47 2.37
N LEU A 12 -12.42 8.13 3.65
CA LEU A 12 -12.19 6.77 4.09
C LEU A 12 -13.37 5.86 3.75
N ARG A 13 -14.60 6.32 3.99
CA ARG A 13 -15.83 5.60 3.65
C ARG A 13 -15.87 5.29 2.15
N GLN A 14 -15.61 6.29 1.31
CA GLN A 14 -15.58 6.13 -0.13
C GLN A 14 -14.54 5.09 -0.54
N ALA A 15 -13.30 5.21 -0.05
CA ALA A 15 -12.21 4.29 -0.34
C ALA A 15 -12.56 2.83 0.02
N PHE A 16 -13.21 2.58 1.15
CA PHE A 16 -13.66 1.23 1.52
C PHE A 16 -14.76 0.70 0.60
N THR A 17 -15.72 1.54 0.21
CA THR A 17 -16.83 1.12 -0.66
C THR A 17 -16.42 0.90 -2.10
N THR A 18 -15.33 1.52 -2.56
CA THR A 18 -14.81 1.41 -3.93
C THR A 18 -13.51 0.63 -4.01
N ALA A 19 -13.13 -0.09 -2.94
CA ALA A 19 -11.89 -0.84 -2.90
C ALA A 19 -11.85 -1.90 -4.02
N PRO A 20 -10.71 -2.06 -4.73
CA PRO A 20 -10.59 -3.09 -5.75
C PRO A 20 -10.64 -4.49 -5.11
N LEU A 21 -11.14 -5.46 -5.87
CA LEU A 21 -11.07 -6.86 -5.45
C LEU A 21 -9.61 -7.30 -5.33
N LEU A 22 -9.26 -7.86 -4.17
CA LEU A 22 -7.94 -8.43 -3.92
C LEU A 22 -7.88 -9.86 -4.47
N LEU A 23 -6.76 -10.21 -5.11
CA LEU A 23 -6.46 -11.57 -5.54
C LEU A 23 -5.98 -12.39 -4.32
N MET A 24 -6.32 -13.69 -4.32
CA MET A 24 -5.80 -14.62 -3.32
C MET A 24 -4.32 -14.91 -3.61
N PRO A 25 -3.43 -14.91 -2.60
CA PRO A 25 -2.00 -15.13 -2.82
C PRO A 25 -1.71 -16.55 -3.30
N ASN A 26 -0.92 -16.67 -4.37
CA ASN A 26 -0.39 -17.93 -4.85
C ASN A 26 1.12 -18.01 -4.59
N PHE A 27 1.52 -18.74 -3.55
CA PHE A 27 2.93 -18.86 -3.13
C PHE A 27 3.85 -19.58 -4.13
N LYS A 28 3.32 -20.16 -5.21
CA LYS A 28 4.12 -20.77 -6.28
C LYS A 28 4.56 -19.77 -7.35
N LEU A 29 3.97 -18.56 -7.35
CA LEU A 29 4.24 -17.51 -8.33
C LEU A 29 5.01 -16.37 -7.67
N PRO A 30 5.87 -15.64 -8.41
CA PRO A 30 6.59 -14.50 -7.87
C PRO A 30 5.62 -13.38 -7.46
N PHE A 31 5.98 -12.66 -6.40
CA PHE A 31 5.28 -11.45 -5.98
C PHE A 31 5.97 -10.21 -6.57
N LYS A 32 5.19 -9.17 -6.80
CA LYS A 32 5.66 -7.81 -7.12
C LYS A 32 5.36 -6.91 -5.94
N LEU A 33 6.39 -6.30 -5.37
CA LEU A 33 6.23 -5.34 -4.29
C LEU A 33 6.43 -3.94 -4.84
N TYR A 34 5.39 -3.11 -4.75
CA TYR A 34 5.49 -1.67 -4.95
C TYR A 34 5.64 -1.02 -3.58
N ILE A 35 6.64 -0.17 -3.41
CA ILE A 35 6.87 0.60 -2.19
C ILE A 35 6.90 2.08 -2.55
N ASP A 36 6.42 2.90 -1.62
CA ASP A 36 6.51 4.36 -1.70
C ASP A 36 6.71 4.91 -0.29
N ALA A 37 7.68 5.79 -0.12
CA ALA A 37 8.03 6.38 1.17
C ALA A 37 7.99 7.91 1.09
N SER A 38 7.21 8.50 1.99
CA SER A 38 7.09 9.95 2.13
C SER A 38 7.53 10.39 3.53
N GLY A 39 7.72 11.70 3.74
CA GLY A 39 8.05 12.22 5.08
C GLY A 39 6.96 11.96 6.14
N ASP A 40 5.73 11.69 5.72
CA ASP A 40 4.58 11.51 6.60
C ASP A 40 4.21 10.03 6.82
N GLY A 41 4.61 9.13 5.92
CA GLY A 41 4.16 7.73 5.95
C GLY A 41 4.83 6.83 4.92
N LEU A 42 4.81 5.54 5.21
CA LEU A 42 5.24 4.46 4.32
C LEU A 42 4.00 3.77 3.73
N GLY A 43 4.06 3.48 2.44
CA GLY A 43 3.08 2.68 1.72
C GLY A 43 3.75 1.53 0.99
N ALA A 44 3.10 0.38 0.98
CA ALA A 44 3.44 -0.72 0.10
C ALA A 44 2.18 -1.37 -0.47
N ALA A 45 2.30 -1.88 -1.69
CA ALA A 45 1.27 -2.65 -2.33
C ALA A 45 1.88 -3.93 -2.92
N LEU A 46 1.39 -5.07 -2.43
CA LEU A 46 1.79 -6.38 -2.89
C LEU A 46 0.88 -6.79 -4.05
N TYR A 47 1.48 -7.11 -5.18
CA TYR A 47 0.80 -7.52 -6.41
C TYR A 47 1.29 -8.89 -6.85
N GLN A 48 0.47 -9.54 -7.67
CA GLN A 48 0.85 -10.79 -8.31
C GLN A 48 0.25 -10.89 -9.70
N VAL A 49 1.00 -11.49 -10.63
CA VAL A 49 0.48 -11.85 -11.96
C VAL A 49 -0.05 -13.28 -11.88
N GLN A 50 -1.36 -13.46 -12.10
CA GLN A 50 -2.02 -14.76 -12.10
C GLN A 50 -2.78 -14.98 -13.41
N ILE A 51 -2.99 -16.24 -13.80
CA ILE A 51 -3.84 -16.56 -14.93
C ILE A 51 -5.29 -16.66 -14.43
N LEU A 52 -6.14 -15.73 -14.84
CA LEU A 52 -7.59 -15.78 -14.64
C LEU A 52 -8.26 -15.84 -16.01
N ASN A 53 -9.20 -16.76 -16.21
CA ASN A 53 -9.92 -16.93 -17.48
C ASN A 53 -8.97 -17.00 -18.70
N ASP A 54 -7.92 -17.82 -18.57
CA ASP A 54 -6.87 -18.04 -19.57
C ASP A 54 -6.06 -16.78 -19.98
N LYS A 55 -6.12 -15.71 -19.18
CA LYS A 55 -5.37 -14.47 -19.42
C LYS A 55 -4.52 -14.09 -18.21
N PRO A 56 -3.29 -13.59 -18.43
CA PRO A 56 -2.48 -13.03 -17.35
C PRO A 56 -3.12 -11.71 -16.86
N VAL A 57 -3.44 -11.67 -15.58
CA VAL A 57 -3.97 -10.52 -14.88
C VAL A 57 -3.03 -10.19 -13.73
N GLU A 58 -2.53 -8.96 -13.72
CA GLU A 58 -1.83 -8.40 -12.56
C GLU A 58 -2.88 -7.80 -11.62
N GLY A 59 -2.92 -8.27 -10.38
CA GLY A 59 -3.85 -7.76 -9.38
C GLY A 59 -3.23 -7.59 -8.00
N PRO A 60 -3.82 -6.72 -7.17
CA PRO A 60 -3.37 -6.47 -5.82
C PRO A 60 -3.71 -7.65 -4.92
N ILE A 61 -2.75 -8.07 -4.09
CA ILE A 61 -2.91 -9.06 -3.01
C ILE A 61 -3.21 -8.35 -1.70
N CYS A 62 -2.45 -7.29 -1.40
CA CYS A 62 -2.54 -6.57 -0.14
C CYS A 62 -2.01 -5.14 -0.29
N PHE A 63 -2.59 -4.22 0.46
CA PHE A 63 -2.06 -2.87 0.66
C PHE A 63 -1.63 -2.74 2.12
N ILE A 64 -0.43 -2.22 2.35
CA ILE A 64 0.17 -2.04 3.67
C ILE A 64 0.53 -0.56 3.78
N SER A 65 0.17 0.07 4.90
CA SER A 65 0.60 1.43 5.18
C SER A 65 0.92 1.58 6.66
N SER A 66 1.95 2.38 6.95
CA SER A 66 2.41 2.63 8.31
C SER A 66 2.82 4.09 8.46
N GLN A 67 2.56 4.66 9.64
CA GLN A 67 3.00 6.01 9.97
C GLN A 67 4.47 5.99 10.38
N ILE A 68 5.23 6.97 9.89
CA ILE A 68 6.64 7.12 10.22
C ILE A 68 6.78 7.87 11.54
N LYS A 69 7.74 7.47 12.38
CA LYS A 69 8.03 8.21 13.62
C LYS A 69 8.73 9.54 13.28
N PRO A 70 8.56 10.60 14.08
CA PRO A 70 9.20 11.89 13.84
C PRO A 70 10.74 11.84 13.71
N THR A 71 11.38 10.83 14.29
CA THR A 71 12.82 10.58 14.17
C THR A 71 13.21 9.97 12.81
N GLU A 72 12.35 9.14 12.26
CA GLU A 72 12.53 8.42 10.99
C GLU A 72 12.17 9.31 9.79
N ALA A 73 11.27 10.29 9.98
CA ALA A 73 10.93 11.30 8.97
C ALA A 73 12.09 12.23 8.59
N ARG A 74 13.20 12.19 9.33
CA ARG A 74 14.43 12.96 9.05
C ARG A 74 15.39 12.23 8.11
N TYR A 75 15.09 11.00 7.73
CA TYR A 75 15.89 10.26 6.77
C TYR A 75 15.76 10.87 5.37
N GLU A 76 16.84 10.81 4.60
CA GLU A 76 16.83 11.17 3.19
C GLU A 76 15.95 10.19 2.40
N ALA A 77 15.40 10.61 1.26
CA ALA A 77 14.48 9.81 0.45
C ALA A 77 14.99 8.38 0.20
N SER A 78 16.26 8.21 -0.21
CA SER A 78 16.83 6.88 -0.45
C SER A 78 16.86 5.99 0.80
N LYS A 79 17.06 6.56 1.99
CA LYS A 79 17.01 5.83 3.26
C LYS A 79 15.57 5.51 3.67
N MET A 80 14.62 6.38 3.34
CA MET A 80 13.20 6.12 3.57
C MET A 80 12.67 5.00 2.67
N GLU A 81 13.07 4.95 1.40
CA GLU A 81 12.74 3.83 0.49
C GLU A 81 13.28 2.50 1.02
N PHE A 82 14.54 2.47 1.46
CA PHE A 82 15.11 1.28 2.08
C PHE A 82 14.40 0.93 3.38
N TYR A 83 14.05 1.92 4.20
CA TYR A 83 13.28 1.70 5.42
C TYR A 83 11.87 1.17 5.13
N ALA A 84 11.21 1.61 4.06
CA ALA A 84 9.93 1.07 3.62
C ALA A 84 10.03 -0.42 3.30
N LEU A 85 11.13 -0.85 2.68
CA LEU A 85 11.34 -2.26 2.33
C LEU A 85 11.49 -3.17 3.57
N PHE A 86 12.10 -2.69 4.65
CA PHE A 86 12.43 -3.51 5.84
C PHE A 86 11.56 -3.23 7.08
N GLY A 87 10.95 -2.05 7.16
CA GLY A 87 10.20 -1.56 8.32
C GLY A 87 8.69 -1.69 8.20
N LEU A 88 8.18 -2.08 7.02
CA LEU A 88 6.77 -2.45 6.79
C LEU A 88 6.49 -3.92 7.12
#